data_AF-A0A7H8SA85-F1
#
_entry.id   AF-A0A7H8SA85-F1
#
_cell.length_a   1.000
_cell.length_b   1.000
_cell.length_c   1.000
_cell.angle_alpha   90.00
_cell.angle_beta   90.00
_cell.angle_gamma   90.00
#
_symmetry.space_group_name_H-M   'P 1'
#
loop_
_entity.id
_entity.type
_entity.pdbx_description
1 polymer ?
#
loop_
_entity_poly.entity_id
_entity_poly.type
_entity_poly.pdbx_seq_one_letter_code
_entity_poly.pdbx_strand_id
1 'polypeptide(L)' 'MVLPIDTDLLKKREEIPIKLAELSYVDSDQAINLLRKWGEKSSPITVLHEELNDSLKDIDSAPKAVSFN' A
#
# COMPACT_ATOMS: atom_id res chain seq x y z
N MET A 1 -23.57 18.69 3.46
CA MET A 1 -22.78 18.83 4.71
C MET A 1 -21.33 18.56 4.35
N VAL A 2 -20.43 19.51 4.60
CA VAL A 2 -18.98 19.24 4.51
C VAL A 2 -18.58 18.73 5.89
N LEU A 3 -18.08 17.51 5.97
CA LEU A 3 -17.51 16.99 7.22
C LEU A 3 -16.27 17.83 7.54
N PRO A 4 -15.99 18.18 8.81
CA PRO A 4 -14.80 18.93 9.21
C PRO A 4 -13.51 18.09 9.11
N ILE A 5 -13.53 17.01 8.32
CA ILE A 5 -12.49 16.00 8.22
C ILE A 5 -12.15 15.82 6.75
N ASP A 6 -10.86 15.73 6.46
CA ASP A 6 -10.35 15.43 5.13
C ASP A 6 -10.71 13.98 4.75
N THR A 7 -11.72 13.83 3.90
CA THR A 7 -12.23 12.53 3.45
C THR A 7 -11.24 11.80 2.55
N ASP A 8 -10.38 12.52 1.84
CA ASP A 8 -9.38 11.91 0.96
C ASP A 8 -8.26 11.27 1.80
N LEU A 9 -7.85 11.96 2.88
CA LEU A 9 -6.90 11.40 3.84
C LEU A 9 -7.46 10.16 4.55
N LEU A 10 -8.74 10.17 4.92
CA LEU A 10 -9.42 9.01 5.50
C LEU A 10 -9.42 7.83 4.53
N LYS A 11 -9.79 8.07 3.27
CA LYS A 11 -9.81 7.03 2.24
C LYS A 11 -8.43 6.42 2.00
N LYS A 12 -7.38 7.25 1.89
CA LYS A 12 -5.99 6.76 1.78
C LYS A 12 -5.61 5.87 2.97
N ARG A 13 -6.03 6.25 4.18
CA ARG A 13 -5.74 5.49 5.40
C ARG A 13 -6.45 4.13 5.44
N GLU A 14 -7.69 4.07 4.96
CA GLU A 14 -8.48 2.84 4.84
C GLU A 14 -7.87 1.89 3.79
N GLU A 15 -7.32 2.43 2.71
CA GLU A 15 -6.73 1.63 1.63
C GLU A 15 -5.37 1.01 2.00
N ILE A 16 -4.62 1.58 2.95
CA ILE A 16 -3.27 1.09 3.30
C ILE A 16 -3.26 -0.41 3.72
N PRO A 17 -4.10 -0.86 4.67
CA PRO A 17 -4.15 -2.28 5.04
C PRO A 17 -4.50 -3.21 3.88
N ILE A 18 -5.39 -2.79 2.99
CA ILE A 18 -5.82 -3.57 1.82
C ILE A 18 -4.63 -3.76 0.87
N LYS A 19 -3.95 -2.66 0.53
CA LYS A 19 -2.79 -2.67 -0.37
C LYS A 19 -1.59 -3.41 0.21
N LEU A 20 -1.39 -3.34 1.54
CA LEU A 20 -0.36 -4.13 2.22
C LEU A 20 -0.64 -5.63 2.11
N ALA A 21 -1.90 -6.05 2.27
CA ALA A 21 -2.29 -7.44 2.07
C ALA A 21 -2.08 -7.86 0.61
N GLU A 22 -2.52 -7.05 -0.36
CA GLU A 22 -2.29 -7.29 -1.79
C GLU A 22 -0.80 -7.45 -2.11
N LEU A 23 0.03 -6.51 -1.66
CA LEU A 23 1.47 -6.54 -1.87
C LEU A 23 2.10 -7.79 -1.23
N SER A 24 1.63 -8.20 -0.05
CA SER A 24 2.18 -9.38 0.65
C SER A 24 2.06 -10.69 -0.12
N TYR A 25 1.11 -10.80 -1.06
CA TYR A 25 0.95 -11.99 -1.90
C TYR A 25 1.99 -12.10 -3.00
N VAL A 26 2.68 -10.99 -3.33
CA VAL A 26 3.63 -10.92 -4.45
C VAL A 26 5.05 -10.58 -3.99
N ASP A 27 5.18 -9.63 -3.06
CA ASP A 27 6.45 -9.26 -2.43
C ASP A 27 6.25 -9.10 -0.92
N SER A 28 6.44 -10.22 -0.20
CA SER A 28 6.28 -10.27 1.24
C SER A 28 7.29 -9.39 1.99
N ASP A 29 8.51 -9.24 1.47
CA ASP A 29 9.57 -8.48 2.13
C ASP A 29 9.29 -6.99 2.05
N GLN A 30 8.89 -6.51 0.87
CA GLN A 30 8.47 -5.12 0.68
C GLN A 30 7.21 -4.80 1.49
N ALA A 31 6.22 -5.71 1.51
CA ALA A 31 5.02 -5.56 2.31
C ALA A 31 5.34 -5.42 3.81
N ILE A 32 6.23 -6.25 4.36
CA ILE A 32 6.65 -6.18 5.76
C ILE A 32 7.35 -4.85 6.06
N ASN A 33 8.21 -4.37 5.16
CA ASN A 33 8.90 -3.09 5.34
C ASN A 33 7.93 -1.91 5.37
N LEU A 34 6.96 -1.88 4.46
CA LEU A 34 5.91 -0.85 4.42
C LEU A 34 4.94 -0.97 5.61
N LEU A 35 4.63 -2.18 6.05
CA LEU A 35 3.84 -2.43 7.27
C LEU A 35 4.53 -1.86 8.51
N ARG A 36 5.84 -2.04 8.65
CA ARG A 36 6.62 -1.44 9.75
C ARG A 36 6.55 0.08 9.70
N LYS A 37 6.79 0.70 8.54
CA LYS A 37 6.65 2.15 8.36
C LYS A 37 5.27 2.66 8.78
N TRP A 38 4.21 1.92 8.42
CA TRP A 38 2.84 2.23 8.83
C TRP A 38 2.62 2.14 10.34
N GLY A 39 3.05 1.03 10.96
CA GLY A 39 2.89 0.78 12.39
C GLY A 39 3.68 1.77 13.25
N GLU A 40 4.88 2.15 12.82
CA GLU A 40 5.74 3.13 13.48
C GLU A 40 5.31 4.58 13.24
N LYS A 41 4.39 4.83 12.29
CA LYS A 41 3.96 6.17 11.86
C LYS A 41 5.15 7.04 11.44
N SER A 42 6.19 6.43 10.89
CA SER A 42 7.42 7.10 10.48
C SER A 42 7.26 7.90 9.18
N SER A 43 6.13 7.73 8.47
CA SER A 43 5.83 8.42 7.22
C SER A 43 4.40 9.00 7.20
N PRO A 44 4.17 10.15 6.54
CA PRO A 44 2.82 10.66 6.30
C PRO A 44 1.95 9.67 5.51
N ILE A 45 0.65 9.63 5.80
CA ILE A 45 -0.31 8.71 5.16
C ILE A 45 -0.29 8.82 3.64
N THR A 46 -0.26 10.04 3.09
CA THR A 46 -0.23 10.24 1.63
C THR A 46 1.03 9.64 1.00
N VAL A 47 2.19 9.86 1.61
CA VAL A 47 3.48 9.34 1.09
C VAL A 47 3.48 7.82 1.15
N LEU A 48 3.08 7.23 2.27
CA LEU A 48 3.02 5.77 2.41
C LEU A 48 2.03 5.13 1.44
N HIS A 49 0.89 5.79 1.19
CA HIS A 49 -0.11 5.33 0.22
C HIS A 49 0.42 5.38 -1.21
N GLU A 50 1.17 6.42 -1.56
CA GLU A 50 1.87 6.54 -2.86
C GLU A 50 2.93 5.44 -3.01
N GLU A 51 3.80 5.23 -2.03
CA GLU A 51 4.80 4.15 -2.03
C GLU A 51 4.15 2.77 -2.25
N LEU A 52 3.02 2.50 -1.61
CA LEU A 52 2.26 1.25 -1.80
C LEU A 52 1.71 1.12 -3.21
N ASN A 53 1.13 2.19 -3.77
CA ASN A 53 0.61 2.18 -5.14
C ASN A 53 1.72 1.94 -6.16
N ASP A 54 2.87 2.57 -5.96
CA ASP A 54 3.98 2.44 -6.90
C ASP A 54 4.58 1.03 -6.84
N SER A 55 4.72 0.46 -5.63
CA SER A 55 5.13 -0.94 -5.45
C SER A 55 4.19 -1.92 -6.17
N LEU A 56 2.87 -1.69 -6.10
CA LEU A 56 1.88 -2.54 -6.79
C LEU A 56 1.87 -2.34 -8.31
N LYS A 57 2.10 -1.12 -8.82
CA LYS A 57 2.22 -0.85 -10.27
C LYS A 57 3.46 -1.49 -10.88
N ASP A 58 4.57 -1.48 -10.15
CA ASP A 58 5.82 -2.09 -10.60
C ASP A 58 5.63 -3.61 -10.79
N ILE A 59 4.82 -4.23 -9.94
CA ILE A 59 4.40 -5.63 -10.06
C ILE A 59 3.49 -5.86 -11.27
N ASP A 60 2.49 -5.00 -11.49
CA ASP A 60 1.58 -5.11 -12.64
C ASP A 60 2.29 -4.86 -13.99
N SER A 61 3.38 -4.11 -13.98
CA SER A 61 4.21 -3.82 -15.15
C SER A 61 5.27 -4.90 -15.42
N ALA A 62 5.54 -5.78 -14.45
CA ALA A 62 6.41 -6.92 -14.64
C ALA A 62 5.67 -8.04 -15.41
N PRO A 63 6.32 -8.73 -16.36
CA PRO A 63 5.70 -9.89 -17.00
C PRO A 63 5.37 -10.92 -15.91
N LYS A 64 4.08 -11.28 -15.79
CA LYS A 64 3.61 -12.37 -14.92
C LYS A 64 4.42 -13.63 -15.23
N ALA A 65 5.49 -13.86 -14.46
CA ALA A 65 6.26 -15.08 -14.53
C ALA A 65 5.40 -16.19 -13.94
N VAL A 66 4.71 -16.88 -14.85
CA VAL A 66 4.36 -18.30 -14.85
C VAL A 66 3.96 -18.87 -13.48
N SER A 67 2.66 -19.13 -13.36
CA SER A 67 2.11 -20.10 -12.43
C SER A 67 2.94 -21.39 -12.46
N PHE A 68 3.45 -21.80 -11.29
CA PHE A 68 3.89 -23.18 -11.09
C PHE A 68 2.89 -23.88 -10.17
N ASN A 69 2.47 -25.05 -10.66
CA ASN A 69 1.48 -26.00 -10.15
C ASN A 69 1.50 -26.24 -8.64
#